data_AF-A0A7H8NV84-F1
#
_entry.id   AF-A0A7H8NV84-F1
#
_cell.length_a   1.000
_cell.length_b   1.000
_cell.length_c   1.000
_cell.angle_alpha   90.00
_cell.angle_beta   90.00
_cell.angle_gamma   90.00
#
_symmetry.space_group_name_H-M   'P 1'
#
loop_
_entity.id
_entity.type
_entity.pdbx_description
1 polymer ?
#
loop_
_entity_poly.entity_id
_entity_poly.type
_entity_poly.pdbx_seq_one_letter_code
_entity_poly.pdbx_strand_id
1 'polypeptide(L)'
;MFKLLFALSLLVTAAASAAKPAALSLEETFDAHVRVITQNDEDARTALRNSLRTADPAQYPDIGDIVDTLYAFEHLTTGFDGTAAVGIAARRRSIKCGALRVEENDASDRGTVDYRCRLPDISAAFDAYRESRTRFRREQSADALSAFVETYAITFRDAPDITFEATAEFSRAGENGPWSSAHMTLLGLELLKVLMPFEQWDEQIEAEAVSAHSGIPVCARMHGVHALCLPSIPVRDSSGLLAAA
;
A
#
# COMPACT_ATOMS: atom_id res chain seq x y z
N MET A 1 48.03 -62.67 -28.60
CA MET A 1 48.55 -61.30 -28.32
C MET A 1 47.45 -60.29 -28.61
N PHE A 2 47.43 -59.16 -27.89
CA PHE A 2 46.48 -58.02 -27.90
C PHE A 2 45.24 -58.18 -26.99
N LYS A 3 45.33 -57.81 -25.71
CA LYS A 3 45.34 -56.47 -25.04
C LYS A 3 43.93 -55.90 -24.83
N LEU A 4 43.46 -56.08 -23.58
CA LEU A 4 42.41 -55.30 -22.93
C LEU A 4 42.74 -53.81 -22.95
N LEU A 5 41.76 -52.96 -23.28
CA LEU A 5 41.74 -51.55 -22.90
C LEU A 5 40.36 -51.24 -22.31
N PHE A 6 40.29 -51.26 -20.98
CA PHE A 6 39.23 -50.67 -20.19
C PHE A 6 39.43 -49.14 -20.18
N ALA A 7 38.45 -48.38 -20.67
CA ALA A 7 38.38 -46.94 -20.46
C ALA A 7 37.30 -46.66 -19.43
N LEU A 8 37.73 -46.38 -18.19
CA LEU A 8 36.89 -46.00 -17.07
C LEU A 8 36.78 -44.47 -17.04
N SER A 9 35.70 -43.90 -17.56
CA SER A 9 35.40 -42.48 -17.37
C SER A 9 34.76 -42.27 -16.01
N LEU A 10 35.50 -41.65 -15.08
CA LEU A 10 34.96 -41.13 -13.83
C LEU A 10 34.00 -39.96 -14.13
N LEU A 11 32.70 -40.16 -13.94
CA LEU A 11 31.78 -39.06 -13.69
C LEU A 11 31.97 -38.60 -12.24
N VAL A 12 32.72 -37.51 -12.07
CA VAL A 12 32.68 -36.71 -10.84
C VAL A 12 31.36 -35.93 -10.88
N THR A 13 30.34 -36.43 -10.18
CA THR A 13 29.16 -35.64 -9.84
C THR A 13 29.58 -34.61 -8.80
N ALA A 14 29.80 -33.37 -9.24
CA ALA A 14 29.92 -32.23 -8.34
C ALA A 14 28.58 -32.08 -7.59
N ALA A 15 28.54 -32.54 -6.34
CA ALA A 15 27.46 -32.23 -5.44
C ALA A 15 27.52 -30.71 -5.15
N ALA A 16 26.67 -29.95 -5.84
CA ALA A 16 26.40 -28.58 -5.43
C ALA A 16 25.69 -28.65 -4.07
N SER A 17 26.44 -28.41 -2.98
CA SER A 17 25.82 -28.10 -1.69
C SER A 17 24.99 -26.85 -1.90
N ALA A 18 23.67 -27.00 -1.95
CA ALA A 18 22.76 -25.88 -1.85
C ALA A 18 23.03 -25.20 -0.50
N ALA A 19 23.57 -23.98 -0.55
CA ALA A 19 23.73 -23.15 0.64
C ALA A 19 22.36 -22.99 1.31
N LYS A 20 22.31 -23.03 2.64
CA LYS A 20 21.09 -22.69 3.37
C LYS A 20 20.64 -21.29 2.95
N PRO A 21 19.32 -21.06 2.75
CA PRO A 21 18.82 -19.72 2.47
C PRO A 21 19.33 -18.76 3.54
N ALA A 22 19.99 -17.68 3.13
CA ALA A 22 20.39 -16.62 4.04
C ALA A 22 19.19 -15.70 4.31
N ALA A 23 19.14 -15.12 5.50
CA ALA A 23 18.21 -14.04 5.79
C ALA A 23 18.53 -12.83 4.88
N LEU A 24 17.48 -12.20 4.35
CA LEU A 24 17.58 -10.96 3.58
C LEU A 24 18.05 -9.80 4.47
N SER A 25 18.73 -8.83 3.88
CA SER A 25 18.99 -7.52 4.52
C SER A 25 17.68 -6.78 4.82
N LEU A 26 17.74 -5.67 5.57
CA LEU A 26 16.55 -4.88 5.87
C LEU A 26 15.91 -4.33 4.59
N GLU A 27 16.72 -3.76 3.70
CA GLU A 27 16.27 -3.20 2.43
C GLU A 27 15.66 -4.27 1.51
N GLU A 28 16.31 -5.43 1.35
CA GLU A 28 15.79 -6.53 0.55
C GLU A 28 14.50 -7.11 1.15
N THR A 29 14.39 -7.15 2.47
CA THR A 29 13.16 -7.56 3.15
C THR A 29 12.03 -6.59 2.84
N PHE A 30 12.28 -5.28 2.91
CA PHE A 30 11.31 -4.26 2.54
C PHE A 30 10.89 -4.37 1.06
N ASP A 31 11.84 -4.49 0.13
CA ASP A 31 11.55 -4.64 -1.31
C ASP A 31 10.67 -5.87 -1.57
N ALA A 32 11.00 -7.00 -0.94
CA ALA A 32 10.21 -8.21 -1.09
C ALA A 32 8.77 -8.02 -0.58
N HIS A 33 8.57 -7.39 0.59
CA HIS A 33 7.23 -7.09 1.09
C HIS A 33 6.44 -6.23 0.09
N VAL A 34 6.98 -5.09 -0.36
CA VAL A 34 6.21 -4.19 -1.23
C VAL A 34 5.89 -4.82 -2.59
N ARG A 35 6.76 -5.68 -3.12
CA ARG A 35 6.51 -6.43 -4.36
C ARG A 35 5.39 -7.47 -4.19
N VAL A 36 5.37 -8.21 -3.08
CA VAL A 36 4.27 -9.13 -2.78
C VAL A 36 2.96 -8.35 -2.65
N ILE A 37 2.96 -7.30 -1.83
CA ILE A 37 1.77 -6.51 -1.50
C ILE A 37 1.16 -5.87 -2.75
N THR A 38 1.99 -5.23 -3.59
CA THR A 38 1.50 -4.42 -4.72
C THR A 38 1.41 -5.18 -6.04
N GLN A 39 2.22 -6.21 -6.24
CA GLN A 39 2.35 -6.90 -7.54
C GLN A 39 1.94 -8.37 -7.52
N ASN A 40 1.67 -8.96 -6.35
CA ASN A 40 1.52 -10.39 -6.21
C ASN A 40 2.73 -11.16 -6.78
N ASP A 41 3.93 -10.65 -6.50
CA ASP A 41 5.18 -11.16 -7.05
C ASP A 41 5.59 -12.45 -6.33
N GLU A 42 5.52 -13.58 -7.05
CA GLU A 42 5.79 -14.92 -6.49
C GLU A 42 7.27 -15.17 -6.17
N ASP A 43 8.19 -14.55 -6.90
CA ASP A 43 9.62 -14.65 -6.62
C ASP A 43 9.94 -13.91 -5.33
N ALA A 44 9.40 -12.69 -5.17
CA ALA A 44 9.50 -11.93 -3.93
C ALA A 44 8.83 -12.65 -2.75
N ARG A 45 7.65 -13.27 -2.97
CA ARG A 45 6.94 -14.07 -1.97
C ARG A 45 7.80 -15.23 -1.49
N THR A 46 8.43 -15.93 -2.43
CA THR A 46 9.31 -17.07 -2.14
C THR A 46 10.57 -16.63 -1.41
N ALA A 47 11.23 -15.55 -1.85
CA ALA A 47 12.41 -15.01 -1.19
C ALA A 47 12.10 -14.57 0.26
N LEU A 48 11.02 -13.82 0.45
CA LEU A 48 10.58 -13.36 1.78
C LEU A 48 10.25 -14.54 2.69
N ARG A 49 9.48 -15.53 2.20
CA ARG A 49 9.16 -16.75 2.95
C ARG A 49 10.41 -17.49 3.39
N ASN A 50 11.35 -17.68 2.47
CA ASN A 50 12.59 -18.40 2.76
C ASN A 50 13.44 -17.64 3.79
N SER A 51 13.49 -16.31 3.71
CA SER A 51 14.13 -15.46 4.71
C SER A 51 13.48 -15.64 6.09
N LEU A 52 12.16 -15.48 6.19
CA LEU A 52 11.42 -15.59 7.45
C LEU A 52 11.57 -16.97 8.10
N ARG A 53 11.64 -18.05 7.29
CA ARG A 53 11.86 -19.42 7.76
C ARG A 53 13.26 -19.70 8.31
N THR A 54 14.17 -18.73 8.26
CA THR A 54 15.47 -18.82 8.96
C THR A 54 15.36 -18.54 10.46
N ALA A 55 14.24 -17.97 10.93
CA ALA A 55 13.96 -17.78 12.35
C ALA A 55 13.84 -19.11 13.10
N ASP A 56 14.03 -19.09 14.42
CA ASP A 56 13.85 -20.27 15.27
C ASP A 56 12.37 -20.73 15.24
N PRO A 57 12.06 -21.90 14.67
CA PRO A 57 10.68 -22.38 14.54
C PRO A 57 10.02 -22.69 15.89
N ALA A 58 10.79 -22.88 16.97
CA ALA A 58 10.24 -23.06 18.30
C ALA A 58 9.67 -21.75 18.88
N GLN A 59 10.22 -20.60 18.45
CA GLN A 59 9.82 -19.27 18.93
C GLN A 59 8.87 -18.56 17.97
N TYR A 60 9.04 -18.80 16.67
CA TYR A 60 8.29 -18.16 15.60
C TYR A 60 7.65 -19.22 14.69
N PRO A 61 6.70 -20.02 15.21
CA PRO A 61 5.95 -20.95 14.38
C PRO A 61 5.23 -20.16 13.29
N ASP A 62 5.24 -20.68 12.07
CA ASP A 62 4.45 -20.18 10.94
C ASP A 62 4.75 -18.75 10.48
N ILE A 63 5.84 -18.12 10.95
CA ILE A 63 6.23 -16.75 10.53
C ILE A 63 6.37 -16.62 9.01
N GLY A 64 6.78 -17.69 8.32
CA GLY A 64 6.88 -17.72 6.86
C GLY A 64 5.55 -17.72 6.11
N ASP A 65 4.45 -18.06 6.78
CA ASP A 65 3.12 -18.17 6.16
C ASP A 65 2.40 -16.82 6.09
N ILE A 66 2.92 -15.81 6.82
CA ILE A 66 2.42 -14.43 6.76
C ILE A 66 2.44 -13.87 5.33
N VAL A 67 3.36 -14.34 4.49
CA VAL A 67 3.49 -13.85 3.12
C VAL A 67 2.27 -14.17 2.26
N ASP A 68 1.45 -15.15 2.66
CA ASP A 68 0.31 -15.60 1.88
C ASP A 68 -0.88 -14.65 1.92
N THR A 69 -0.93 -13.79 2.93
CA THR A 69 -2.00 -12.81 3.12
C THR A 69 -1.60 -11.39 2.70
N LEU A 70 -0.37 -11.20 2.23
CA LEU A 70 0.18 -9.87 1.97
C LEU A 70 -0.39 -9.19 0.72
N TYR A 71 -0.87 -9.94 -0.27
CA TYR A 71 -1.34 -9.33 -1.52
C TYR A 71 -2.60 -8.47 -1.30
N ALA A 72 -2.46 -7.16 -1.50
CA ALA A 72 -3.50 -6.20 -1.13
C ALA A 72 -4.68 -6.17 -2.11
N PHE A 73 -4.44 -6.47 -3.39
CA PHE A 73 -5.35 -6.09 -4.46
C PHE A 73 -6.13 -7.28 -5.04
N GLU A 74 -6.30 -8.35 -4.28
CA GLU A 74 -7.03 -9.55 -4.72
C GLU A 74 -8.46 -9.22 -5.16
N HIS A 75 -9.13 -8.36 -4.41
CA HIS A 75 -10.54 -8.01 -4.64
C HIS A 75 -10.74 -6.62 -5.24
N LEU A 76 -9.67 -5.97 -5.73
CA LEU A 76 -9.76 -4.60 -6.25
C LEU A 76 -10.70 -4.47 -7.46
N THR A 77 -10.86 -5.53 -8.24
CA THR A 77 -11.75 -5.55 -9.41
C THR A 77 -13.13 -6.14 -9.11
N THR A 78 -13.42 -6.51 -7.85
CA THR A 78 -14.72 -7.05 -7.47
C THR A 78 -15.80 -6.00 -7.67
N GLY A 79 -16.88 -6.37 -8.37
CA GLY A 79 -17.99 -5.45 -8.69
C GLY A 79 -17.81 -4.67 -10.00
N PHE A 80 -16.69 -4.84 -10.71
CA PHE A 80 -16.49 -4.30 -12.05
C PHE A 80 -16.56 -5.42 -13.10
N ASP A 81 -17.10 -5.11 -14.27
CA ASP A 81 -17.17 -6.05 -15.39
C ASP A 81 -16.35 -5.58 -16.61
N GLY A 82 -16.27 -6.47 -17.61
CA GLY A 82 -15.76 -6.16 -18.94
C GLY A 82 -14.46 -5.34 -18.97
N THR A 83 -14.53 -4.20 -19.65
CA THR A 83 -13.37 -3.34 -19.91
C THR A 83 -12.94 -2.53 -18.67
N ALA A 84 -13.86 -2.27 -17.73
CA ALA A 84 -13.58 -1.57 -16.49
C ALA A 84 -12.64 -2.40 -15.58
N ALA A 85 -12.98 -3.67 -15.36
CA ALA A 85 -12.13 -4.58 -14.57
C ALA A 85 -10.73 -4.73 -15.17
N VAL A 86 -10.63 -4.84 -16.51
CA VAL A 86 -9.34 -4.92 -17.23
C VAL A 86 -8.53 -3.63 -17.05
N GLY A 87 -9.16 -2.47 -17.19
CA GLY A 87 -8.51 -1.17 -17.01
C GLY A 87 -7.96 -0.97 -15.60
N ILE A 88 -8.75 -1.29 -14.58
CA ILE A 88 -8.33 -1.24 -13.17
C ILE A 88 -7.18 -2.21 -12.91
N ALA A 89 -7.28 -3.46 -13.38
CA ALA A 89 -6.23 -4.46 -13.21
C ALA A 89 -4.91 -4.06 -13.90
N ALA A 90 -4.99 -3.43 -15.07
CA ALA A 90 -3.82 -2.91 -15.77
C ALA A 90 -3.20 -1.73 -15.00
N ARG A 91 -4.02 -0.78 -14.56
CA ARG A 91 -3.53 0.39 -13.83
C ARG A 91 -2.93 0.03 -12.49
N ARG A 92 -3.49 -0.95 -11.76
CA ARG A 92 -2.93 -1.48 -10.51
C ARG A 92 -1.44 -1.84 -10.62
N ARG A 93 -0.99 -2.38 -11.77
CA ARG A 93 0.43 -2.77 -11.97
C ARG A 93 1.40 -1.58 -11.93
N SER A 94 0.90 -0.36 -12.15
CA SER A 94 1.70 0.87 -12.01
C SER A 94 1.92 1.32 -10.56
N ILE A 95 1.19 0.74 -9.59
CA ILE A 95 1.38 1.02 -8.18
C ILE A 95 2.73 0.45 -7.74
N LYS A 96 3.68 1.30 -7.40
CA LYS A 96 5.02 0.91 -6.96
C LYS A 96 5.35 1.65 -5.68
N CYS A 97 5.99 0.94 -4.76
CA CYS A 97 6.61 1.52 -3.58
C CYS A 97 8.12 1.35 -3.66
N GLY A 98 8.87 2.29 -3.09
CA GLY A 98 10.32 2.22 -3.00
C GLY A 98 10.84 2.88 -1.72
N ALA A 99 11.96 2.38 -1.22
CA ALA A 99 12.62 2.95 -0.07
C ALA A 99 13.21 4.33 -0.42
N LEU A 100 13.13 5.25 0.53
CA LEU A 100 13.76 6.56 0.50
C LEU A 100 14.99 6.60 1.41
N ARG A 101 14.87 5.97 2.58
CA ARG A 101 15.91 5.93 3.61
C ARG A 101 15.77 4.63 4.40
N VAL A 102 16.89 3.95 4.61
CA VAL A 102 16.99 2.72 5.40
C VAL A 102 17.95 2.97 6.54
N GLU A 103 17.51 2.69 7.76
CA GLU A 103 18.35 2.79 8.97
C GLU A 103 18.26 1.51 9.77
N GLU A 104 19.42 0.94 10.06
CA GLU A 104 19.58 -0.19 10.98
C GLU A 104 20.18 0.32 12.29
N ASN A 105 19.67 -0.19 13.40
CA ASN A 105 20.24 0.04 14.71
C ASN A 105 20.78 -1.28 15.27
N ASP A 106 22.08 -1.50 15.02
CA ASP A 106 22.83 -2.70 15.41
C ASP A 106 22.76 -3.01 16.91
N ALA A 107 22.52 -2.01 17.76
CA ALA A 107 22.43 -2.19 19.21
C ALA A 107 21.05 -2.68 19.68
N SER A 108 20.03 -2.71 18.80
CA SER A 108 18.63 -2.93 19.21
C SER A 108 17.86 -3.94 18.35
N ASP A 109 18.51 -4.61 17.39
CA ASP A 109 17.86 -5.53 16.44
C ASP A 109 16.63 -4.92 15.73
N ARG A 110 16.64 -3.59 15.57
CA ARG A 110 15.58 -2.78 14.98
C ARG A 110 16.08 -1.98 13.81
N GLY A 111 15.18 -1.70 12.89
CA GLY A 111 15.44 -0.81 11.77
C GLY A 111 14.18 -0.11 11.29
N THR A 112 14.38 0.95 10.53
CA THR A 112 13.30 1.74 9.94
C THR A 112 13.54 1.94 8.46
N VAL A 113 12.47 1.90 7.68
CA VAL A 113 12.48 2.24 6.26
C VAL A 113 11.47 3.34 6.02
N ASP A 114 11.92 4.53 5.66
CA ASP A 114 11.04 5.54 5.05
C ASP A 114 10.81 5.13 3.60
N TYR A 115 9.57 5.21 3.15
CA TYR A 115 9.22 4.78 1.80
C TYR A 115 8.17 5.68 1.17
N ARG A 116 8.09 5.54 -0.15
CA ARG A 116 7.13 6.24 -1.00
C ARG A 116 6.42 5.25 -1.90
N CYS A 117 5.10 5.32 -1.96
CA CYS A 117 4.27 4.64 -2.95
C CYS A 117 3.66 5.66 -3.92
N ARG A 118 3.55 5.29 -5.20
CA ARG A 118 2.78 6.02 -6.21
C ARG A 118 1.47 5.29 -6.48
N LEU A 119 0.35 6.01 -6.40
CA LEU A 119 -1.01 5.46 -6.46
C LEU A 119 -1.88 6.36 -7.35
N PRO A 120 -2.85 5.82 -8.10
CA PRO A 120 -3.84 6.64 -8.81
C PRO A 120 -4.63 7.56 -7.87
N ASP A 121 -4.77 8.83 -8.25
CA ASP A 121 -5.61 9.81 -7.55
C ASP A 121 -7.08 9.68 -7.97
N ILE A 122 -7.84 8.99 -7.13
CA ILE A 122 -9.25 8.75 -7.40
C ILE A 122 -10.19 9.83 -6.84
N SER A 123 -9.65 10.93 -6.31
CA SER A 123 -10.46 12.01 -5.73
C SER A 123 -11.47 12.60 -6.71
N ALA A 124 -11.18 12.57 -8.01
CA ALA A 124 -12.09 13.04 -9.06
C ALA A 124 -13.41 12.25 -9.15
N ALA A 125 -13.49 11.04 -8.57
CA ALA A 125 -14.72 10.25 -8.52
C ALA A 125 -15.67 10.64 -7.36
N PHE A 126 -15.25 11.54 -6.46
CA PHE A 126 -16.02 11.91 -5.27
C PHE A 126 -17.40 12.48 -5.59
N ASP A 127 -17.51 13.35 -6.61
CA ASP A 127 -18.79 13.96 -6.97
C ASP A 127 -19.81 12.93 -7.47
N ALA A 128 -19.35 11.96 -8.27
CA ALA A 128 -20.19 10.85 -8.73
C ALA A 128 -20.60 9.93 -7.56
N TYR A 129 -19.70 9.69 -6.60
CA TYR A 129 -20.02 8.96 -5.38
C TYR A 129 -21.13 9.66 -4.58
N ARG A 130 -20.98 10.97 -4.35
CA ARG A 130 -21.95 11.80 -3.62
C ARG A 130 -23.32 11.83 -4.30
N GLU A 131 -23.35 11.94 -5.63
CA GLU A 131 -24.60 11.88 -6.39
C GLU A 131 -25.27 10.51 -6.25
N SER A 132 -24.50 9.43 -6.43
CA SER A 132 -24.99 8.06 -6.26
C SER A 132 -25.60 7.83 -4.88
N ARG A 133 -24.91 8.24 -3.81
CA ARG A 133 -25.43 8.18 -2.43
C ARG A 133 -26.74 8.95 -2.26
N THR A 134 -26.83 10.14 -2.84
CA THR A 134 -28.02 10.99 -2.74
C THR A 134 -29.22 10.34 -3.43
N ARG A 135 -29.03 9.83 -4.66
CA ARG A 135 -30.10 9.16 -5.42
C ARG A 135 -30.47 7.82 -4.80
N PHE A 136 -29.51 7.06 -4.30
CA PHE A 136 -29.81 5.82 -3.58
C PHE A 136 -30.68 6.07 -2.35
N ARG A 137 -30.35 7.10 -1.53
CA ARG A 137 -31.17 7.46 -0.35
C ARG A 137 -32.58 7.95 -0.69
N ARG A 138 -32.75 8.69 -1.79
CA ARG A 138 -34.06 9.29 -2.15
C ARG A 138 -34.94 8.36 -2.96
N GLU A 139 -34.34 7.58 -3.86
CA GLU A 139 -35.03 6.89 -4.94
C GLU A 139 -34.72 5.39 -4.98
N GLN A 140 -33.78 4.89 -4.17
CA GLN A 140 -33.25 3.52 -4.24
C GLN A 140 -32.75 3.15 -5.66
N SER A 141 -32.21 4.15 -6.37
CA SER A 141 -31.81 4.01 -7.77
C SER A 141 -30.57 3.13 -7.92
N ALA A 142 -30.74 1.95 -8.52
CA ALA A 142 -29.63 1.08 -8.93
C ALA A 142 -28.81 1.70 -10.07
N ASP A 143 -29.46 2.45 -10.98
CA ASP A 143 -28.79 3.10 -12.11
C ASP A 143 -27.76 4.15 -11.65
N ALA A 144 -28.05 4.85 -10.54
CA ALA A 144 -27.11 5.81 -9.96
C ALA A 144 -25.85 5.12 -9.40
N LEU A 145 -26.00 3.92 -8.83
CA LEU A 145 -24.86 3.10 -8.40
C LEU A 145 -24.04 2.65 -9.61
N SER A 146 -24.69 2.16 -10.67
CA SER A 146 -24.01 1.76 -11.91
C SER A 146 -23.21 2.90 -12.53
N ALA A 147 -23.80 4.10 -12.63
CA ALA A 147 -23.12 5.28 -13.16
C ALA A 147 -21.89 5.68 -12.33
N PHE A 148 -21.96 5.57 -11.00
CA PHE A 148 -20.81 5.78 -10.13
C PHE A 148 -19.72 4.74 -10.37
N VAL A 149 -20.07 3.45 -10.43
CA VAL A 149 -19.11 2.35 -10.68
C VAL A 149 -18.37 2.57 -12.00
N GLU A 150 -19.07 2.97 -13.07
CA GLU A 150 -18.45 3.31 -14.36
C GLU A 150 -17.50 4.51 -14.24
N THR A 151 -17.95 5.59 -13.61
CA THR A 151 -17.14 6.81 -13.42
C THR A 151 -15.89 6.52 -12.59
N TYR A 152 -16.04 5.74 -11.53
CA TYR A 152 -14.94 5.33 -10.68
C TYR A 152 -13.93 4.48 -11.45
N ALA A 153 -14.37 3.53 -12.27
CA ALA A 153 -13.46 2.70 -13.07
C ALA A 153 -12.66 3.52 -14.09
N ILE A 154 -13.30 4.48 -14.77
CA ILE A 154 -12.63 5.40 -15.69
C ILE A 154 -11.62 6.26 -14.94
N THR A 155 -12.03 6.83 -13.80
CA THR A 155 -11.15 7.66 -12.95
C THR A 155 -9.95 6.84 -12.49
N PHE A 156 -10.16 5.65 -11.96
CA PHE A 156 -9.09 4.77 -11.51
C PHE A 156 -8.08 4.52 -12.62
N ARG A 157 -8.56 4.18 -13.83
CA ARG A 157 -7.72 3.89 -15.00
C ARG A 157 -6.86 5.09 -15.42
N ASP A 158 -7.45 6.28 -15.48
CA ASP A 158 -6.85 7.45 -16.15
C ASP A 158 -6.25 8.49 -15.20
N ALA A 159 -6.52 8.39 -13.90
CA ALA A 159 -6.09 9.36 -12.90
C ALA A 159 -4.57 9.58 -12.92
N PRO A 160 -4.09 10.80 -12.60
CA PRO A 160 -2.66 11.01 -12.32
C PRO A 160 -2.23 10.25 -11.04
N ASP A 161 -0.93 10.08 -10.84
CA ASP A 161 -0.40 9.50 -9.61
C ASP A 161 -0.32 10.55 -8.48
N ILE A 162 -0.79 10.18 -7.29
CA ILE A 162 -0.45 10.83 -6.01
C ILE A 162 0.64 10.04 -5.28
N THR A 163 1.22 10.68 -4.28
CA THR A 163 2.28 10.13 -3.44
C THR A 163 1.75 9.78 -2.05
N PHE A 164 2.02 8.55 -1.61
CA PHE A 164 1.82 8.10 -0.24
C PHE A 164 3.19 7.86 0.39
N GLU A 165 3.51 8.57 1.48
CA GLU A 165 4.78 8.42 2.21
C GLU A 165 4.52 7.99 3.64
N ALA A 166 5.35 7.08 4.14
CA ALA A 166 5.26 6.56 5.49
C ALA A 166 6.60 5.94 5.92
N THR A 167 6.66 5.53 7.19
CA THR A 167 7.81 4.82 7.77
C THR A 167 7.36 3.44 8.24
N ALA A 168 8.10 2.42 7.84
CA ALA A 168 7.92 1.05 8.30
C ALA A 168 8.98 0.70 9.34
N GLU A 169 8.56 0.13 10.46
CA GLU A 169 9.45 -0.36 11.51
C GLU A 169 9.67 -1.86 11.34
N PHE A 170 10.90 -2.30 11.51
CA PHE A 170 11.30 -3.69 11.41
C PHE A 170 12.03 -4.12 12.67
N SER A 171 11.89 -5.42 13.00
CA SER A 171 12.65 -6.07 14.05
C SER A 171 13.15 -7.44 13.59
N ARG A 172 14.32 -7.85 14.07
CA ARG A 172 14.81 -9.21 13.84
C ARG A 172 14.00 -10.22 14.65
N ALA A 173 13.67 -11.35 14.05
CA ALA A 173 13.03 -12.48 14.73
C ALA A 173 14.10 -13.31 15.47
N GLY A 174 14.50 -12.83 16.65
CA GLY A 174 15.60 -13.39 17.44
C GLY A 174 16.97 -12.79 17.10
N GLU A 175 17.99 -13.16 17.88
CA GLU A 175 19.37 -12.67 17.70
C GLU A 175 19.91 -13.10 16.33
N ASN A 176 20.33 -12.13 15.50
CA ASN A 176 20.75 -12.35 14.11
C ASN A 176 19.67 -13.01 13.21
N GLY A 177 18.40 -12.99 13.62
CA GLY A 177 17.29 -13.54 12.86
C GLY A 177 16.90 -12.68 11.65
N PRO A 178 15.93 -13.16 10.84
CA PRO A 178 15.44 -12.43 9.69
C PRO A 178 14.66 -11.19 10.12
N TRP A 179 14.66 -10.16 9.27
CA TRP A 179 13.83 -8.99 9.46
C TRP A 179 12.34 -9.31 9.27
N SER A 180 11.50 -8.76 10.12
CA SER A 180 10.05 -8.87 10.06
C SER A 180 9.40 -7.53 10.43
N SER A 181 8.18 -7.27 9.95
CA SER A 181 7.47 -6.03 10.24
C SER A 181 5.97 -6.23 10.31
N ALA A 182 5.37 -5.85 11.44
CA ALA A 182 3.92 -5.74 11.57
C ALA A 182 3.35 -4.53 10.81
N HIS A 183 4.15 -3.50 10.52
CA HIS A 183 3.69 -2.38 9.69
C HIS A 183 3.48 -2.82 8.25
N MET A 184 4.39 -3.65 7.73
CA MET A 184 4.28 -4.13 6.35
C MET A 184 3.09 -5.06 6.12
N THR A 185 2.61 -5.77 7.16
CA THR A 185 1.42 -6.61 7.05
C THR A 185 0.12 -5.79 6.93
N LEU A 186 0.14 -4.54 7.39
CA LEU A 186 -0.99 -3.61 7.30
C LEU A 186 -0.91 -2.66 6.09
N LEU A 187 0.26 -2.53 5.45
CA LEU A 187 0.44 -1.63 4.31
C LEU A 187 -0.61 -1.87 3.21
N GLY A 188 -0.93 -3.12 2.90
CA GLY A 188 -1.95 -3.43 1.90
C GLY A 188 -3.31 -2.78 2.19
N LEU A 189 -3.74 -2.80 3.46
CA LEU A 189 -4.98 -2.15 3.90
C LEU A 189 -4.89 -0.62 3.78
N GLU A 190 -3.76 -0.02 4.16
CA GLU A 190 -3.57 1.43 4.06
C GLU A 190 -3.58 1.90 2.59
N LEU A 191 -2.97 1.15 1.68
CA LEU A 191 -3.04 1.45 0.24
C LEU A 191 -4.48 1.31 -0.29
N LEU A 192 -5.23 0.29 0.15
CA LEU A 192 -6.64 0.14 -0.23
C LEU A 192 -7.50 1.29 0.27
N LYS A 193 -7.26 1.84 1.47
CA LYS A 193 -8.00 3.02 1.98
C LYS A 193 -7.79 4.25 1.10
N VAL A 194 -6.57 4.46 0.59
CA VAL A 194 -6.29 5.54 -0.38
C VAL A 194 -7.00 5.30 -1.70
N LEU A 195 -7.02 4.03 -2.15
CA LEU A 195 -7.65 3.64 -3.41
C LEU A 195 -9.16 3.44 -3.31
N MET A 196 -9.76 3.38 -2.13
CA MET A 196 -11.20 3.23 -1.90
C MET A 196 -11.63 4.05 -0.66
N PRO A 197 -11.54 5.39 -0.70
CA PRO A 197 -11.77 6.30 0.43
C PRO A 197 -13.26 6.52 0.69
N PHE A 198 -14.10 5.50 0.53
CA PHE A 198 -15.55 5.63 0.64
C PHE A 198 -15.99 6.01 2.05
N GLU A 199 -15.30 5.51 3.08
CA GLU A 199 -15.53 5.91 4.48
C GLU A 199 -15.22 7.40 4.69
N GLN A 200 -14.05 7.86 4.24
CA GLN A 200 -13.66 9.26 4.30
C GLN A 200 -14.64 10.17 3.53
N TRP A 201 -15.09 9.73 2.35
CA TRP A 201 -16.07 10.44 1.55
C TRP A 201 -17.43 10.50 2.23
N ASP A 202 -17.84 9.44 2.92
CA ASP A 202 -19.05 9.43 3.73
C ASP A 202 -18.98 10.43 4.89
N GLU A 203 -17.87 10.43 5.64
CA GLU A 203 -17.63 11.39 6.71
C GLU A 203 -17.65 12.83 6.19
N GLN A 204 -17.06 13.09 5.02
CA GLN A 204 -17.09 14.41 4.39
C GLN A 204 -18.52 14.85 4.04
N ILE A 205 -19.32 13.98 3.40
CA ILE A 205 -20.71 14.26 3.05
C ILE A 205 -21.54 14.57 4.31
N GLU A 206 -21.33 13.81 5.39
CA GLU A 206 -22.02 14.01 6.66
C GLU A 206 -21.61 15.32 7.34
N ALA A 207 -20.31 15.63 7.37
CA ALA A 207 -19.80 16.88 7.93
C ALA A 207 -20.36 18.11 7.18
N GLU A 208 -20.38 18.07 5.85
CA GLU A 208 -20.96 19.12 5.01
C GLU A 208 -22.46 19.32 5.29
N ALA A 209 -23.23 18.22 5.43
CA ALA A 209 -24.65 18.29 5.75
C ALA A 209 -24.92 18.90 7.13
N VAL A 210 -24.11 18.54 8.13
CA VAL A 210 -24.19 19.09 9.49
C VAL A 210 -23.86 20.59 9.50
N SER A 211 -22.83 21.02 8.76
CA SER A 211 -22.48 22.43 8.62
C SER A 211 -23.58 23.23 7.92
N ALA A 212 -24.18 22.69 6.86
CA ALA A 212 -25.29 23.34 6.16
C ALA A 212 -26.52 23.52 7.08
N HIS A 213 -26.77 22.59 8.00
CA HIS A 213 -27.90 22.66 8.92
C HIS A 213 -27.62 23.53 10.16
N SER A 214 -26.38 23.55 10.66
CA SER A 214 -26.00 24.24 11.90
C SER A 214 -25.43 25.65 11.70
N GLY A 215 -25.01 26.00 10.47
CA GLY A 215 -24.32 27.26 10.18
C GLY A 215 -22.88 27.34 10.72
N ILE A 216 -22.37 26.26 11.33
CA ILE A 216 -21.01 26.18 11.87
C ILE A 216 -20.08 25.68 10.76
N PRO A 217 -18.98 26.41 10.43
CA PRO A 217 -18.02 25.96 9.44
C PRO A 217 -17.41 24.59 9.79
N VAL A 218 -17.21 23.73 8.79
CA VAL A 218 -16.67 22.35 8.92
C VAL A 218 -15.41 22.31 9.81
N CYS A 219 -14.55 23.31 9.70
CA CYS A 219 -13.27 23.41 10.40
C CYS A 219 -13.40 23.68 11.92
N ALA A 220 -14.55 24.17 12.40
CA ALA A 220 -14.74 24.49 13.82
C ALA A 220 -15.14 23.27 14.66
N ARG A 221 -15.38 22.10 14.05
CA ARG A 221 -15.90 20.90 14.73
C ARG A 221 -14.99 19.67 14.64
N MET A 222 -13.99 19.66 13.76
CA MET A 222 -12.94 18.62 13.74
C MET A 222 -11.90 18.88 14.85
N HIS A 223 -12.21 18.47 16.08
CA HIS A 223 -11.20 18.34 17.14
C HIS A 223 -10.36 17.08 16.90
N GLY A 224 -9.39 17.18 15.99
CA GLY A 224 -8.38 16.14 15.76
C GLY A 224 -8.13 15.90 14.28
N VAL A 225 -6.86 16.02 13.87
CA VAL A 225 -6.28 15.71 12.54
C VAL A 225 -6.19 16.86 11.52
N HIS A 226 -5.14 17.66 11.74
CA HIS A 226 -4.13 18.19 10.80
C HIS A 226 -4.44 18.99 9.51
N ALA A 227 -3.81 20.18 9.51
CA ALA A 227 -2.97 20.79 8.46
C ALA A 227 -3.59 21.33 7.16
N LEU A 228 -4.85 21.03 6.81
CA LEU A 228 -5.48 21.59 5.60
C LEU A 228 -6.18 22.94 5.79
N CYS A 229 -6.23 23.47 7.02
CA CYS A 229 -7.00 24.68 7.36
C CYS A 229 -6.15 25.83 7.90
N LEU A 230 -5.05 26.17 7.23
CA LEU A 230 -4.45 27.50 7.40
C LEU A 230 -5.13 28.46 6.42
N PRO A 231 -5.95 29.43 6.87
CA PRO A 231 -6.22 30.58 6.04
C PRO A 231 -4.89 31.30 5.81
N SER A 232 -4.55 31.58 4.55
CA SER A 232 -3.49 32.52 4.20
C SER A 232 -3.89 33.88 4.77
N ILE A 233 -3.45 34.21 5.99
CA ILE A 233 -3.66 35.53 6.56
C ILE A 233 -2.82 36.50 5.72
N PRO A 234 -3.40 37.49 5.02
CA PRO A 234 -2.59 38.55 4.43
C PRO A 234 -1.90 39.28 5.59
N VAL A 235 -0.57 39.34 5.53
CA VAL A 235 0.23 40.12 6.48
C VAL A 235 -0.23 41.57 6.39
N ARG A 236 -0.98 42.00 7.41
CA ARG A 236 -1.42 43.37 7.58
C ARG A 236 -0.19 44.15 8.02
N ASP A 237 0.41 44.87 7.09
CA ASP A 237 1.53 45.75 7.37
C ASP A 237 1.10 46.80 8.40
N SER A 238 2.01 47.12 9.33
CA SER A 238 1.75 47.87 10.55
C SER A 238 1.57 49.38 10.35
N SER A 239 1.29 49.81 9.12
CA SER A 239 0.97 51.20 8.78
C SER A 239 -0.53 51.34 8.58
N GLY A 240 -1.25 51.51 9.69
CA GLY A 240 -2.69 51.77 9.68
C GLY A 240 -3.02 53.06 8.92
N LEU A 241 -3.67 52.93 7.77
CA LEU A 241 -4.56 53.95 7.22
C LEU A 241 -5.66 53.23 6.41
N LEU A 242 -6.88 53.26 6.92
CA LEU A 242 -8.09 52.88 6.17
C LEU A 242 -8.52 54.08 5.32
N ALA A 243 -8.76 53.85 4.03
CA ALA A 243 -9.53 54.78 3.21
C ALA A 243 -10.87 54.14 2.85
N ALA A 244 -11.93 54.76 3.38
CA ALA A 244 -13.35 54.80 2.97
C ALA A 244 -14.16 53.49 2.92
N ALA A 245 -15.42 53.46 3.33
CA ALA A 245 -16.30 54.37 4.10
C ALA A 245 -17.41 53.49 4.69
#